data_AF-N4TKT9-F1
#
_entry.id   AF-N4TKT9-F1
#
_cell.length_a   1.000
_cell.length_b   1.000
_cell.length_c   1.000
_cell.angle_alpha   90.00
_cell.angle_beta   90.00
_cell.angle_gamma   90.00
#
_symmetry.space_group_name_H-M   'P 1'
#
loop_
_entity.id
_entity.type
_entity.pdbx_description
1 polymer ?
#
loop_
_entity_poly.entity_id
_entity_poly.type
_entity_poly.pdbx_seq_one_letter_code
_entity_poly.pdbx_strand_id
1 'polypeptide(L)'
;MIMISSPPTIPRRVVQLLVLVVVVVLFFQTRWLHWPRTNRDTEIAIKGPVPEEQYLERLRQKIGLSDQTSWTAWKVRVSEQDSEYTSVTNIDTDFHSNQPRIIDTKTPERRNLVARQELSLPIVGGPKPGQIDASDFVFAISTSFDRVVRDDYAVAKDWARWMTGGNQHGNGASFLLVLDQGHYQQVKKLTEVLVSLGIDAHVTISEGQISTAKRYFNMMESVKKYSATLAQKGQMKKWYGILDEEIFLPNLSYLQERLFAYNSEKELYIGLPSERGDWAIGEGFMTTYGGGAIFLTRPAISKVTHLPCFDGVEDSPTSKKRWDGILQDCLAKHTKMKMHIIPSFYSPKDNDDYSSHLDSYETGIQPLALHDYGERHHLNPSQAHLVTDVCGEACFLQRYRFRDNWVLVNGYTITEYPDGIHLSDMPLSTAGKASSSRRSVIGPVKLKERDIDRKMLFWTGRRNVWKLMDSVTTAEGDVWQAYVKRGVIDEPALKKRWGEEVGDVKDSVIVLVWESAKRL
;
A
#
# COMPACT_ATOMS: atom_id res chain seq x y z
N MET A 1 -67.50 -23.72 -27.75
CA MET A 1 -67.47 -22.47 -26.95
C MET A 1 -66.21 -22.54 -26.10
N ILE A 2 -65.12 -21.91 -26.53
CA ILE A 2 -63.84 -21.88 -25.78
C ILE A 2 -63.51 -20.40 -25.57
N MET A 3 -63.56 -19.98 -24.30
CA MET A 3 -63.20 -18.63 -23.88
C MET A 3 -61.68 -18.49 -23.83
N ILE A 4 -61.16 -17.46 -24.51
CA ILE A 4 -59.78 -17.01 -24.41
C ILE A 4 -59.73 -16.03 -23.22
N SER A 5 -58.98 -16.38 -22.18
CA SER A 5 -58.71 -15.51 -21.04
C SER A 5 -57.55 -14.55 -21.36
N SER A 6 -57.78 -13.26 -21.12
CA SER A 6 -56.77 -12.21 -21.26
C SER A 6 -55.63 -12.38 -20.24
N PRO A 7 -54.38 -12.01 -20.59
CA PRO A 7 -53.25 -12.13 -19.68
C PRO A 7 -53.32 -11.09 -18.54
N PRO A 8 -52.75 -11.40 -17.36
CA PRO A 8 -52.82 -10.53 -16.19
C PRO A 8 -52.02 -9.25 -16.44
N THR A 9 -52.68 -8.11 -16.24
CA THR A 9 -52.05 -6.78 -16.28
C THR A 9 -51.17 -6.59 -15.05
N ILE A 10 -49.86 -6.45 -15.27
CA ILE A 10 -48.89 -6.17 -14.21
C ILE A 10 -49.23 -4.81 -13.58
N PRO A 11 -49.32 -4.70 -12.24
CA PRO A 11 -49.65 -3.45 -11.57
C PRO A 11 -48.66 -2.33 -11.92
N ARG A 12 -49.18 -1.16 -12.26
CA ARG A 12 -48.39 0.01 -12.72
C ARG A 12 -47.21 0.37 -11.79
N ARG A 13 -47.33 0.13 -10.48
CA ARG A 13 -46.27 0.34 -9.49
C ARG A 13 -45.09 -0.63 -9.63
N VAL A 14 -45.35 -1.88 -10.04
CA VAL A 14 -44.31 -2.89 -10.28
C VAL A 14 -43.53 -2.55 -11.55
N VAL A 15 -44.22 -2.08 -12.59
CA VAL A 15 -43.58 -1.59 -13.82
C VAL A 15 -42.70 -0.37 -13.52
N GLN A 16 -43.17 0.57 -12.70
CA GLN A 16 -42.39 1.75 -12.31
C GLN A 16 -41.13 1.38 -11.50
N LEU A 17 -41.23 0.41 -10.58
CA LEU A 17 -40.08 -0.09 -9.82
C LEU A 17 -39.06 -0.80 -10.71
N LEU A 18 -39.51 -1.64 -11.63
CA LEU A 18 -38.62 -2.32 -12.59
C LEU A 18 -37.92 -1.32 -13.51
N VAL A 19 -38.63 -0.31 -14.00
CA VAL A 19 -38.03 0.76 -14.81
C VAL A 19 -37.01 1.55 -13.99
N LEU A 20 -37.30 1.87 -12.73
CA LEU A 20 -36.35 2.58 -11.86
C LEU A 20 -35.09 1.75 -11.60
N VAL A 21 -35.23 0.45 -11.33
CA VAL A 21 -34.10 -0.46 -11.14
C VAL A 21 -33.28 -0.58 -12.43
N VAL A 22 -33.93 -0.73 -13.58
CA VAL A 22 -33.24 -0.78 -14.88
C VAL A 22 -32.53 0.55 -15.17
N VAL A 23 -33.14 1.70 -14.88
CA VAL A 23 -32.50 3.01 -15.06
C VAL A 23 -31.33 3.20 -14.10
N VAL A 24 -31.43 2.74 -12.85
CA VAL A 24 -30.32 2.79 -11.89
C VAL A 24 -29.19 1.85 -12.32
N VAL A 25 -29.50 0.61 -12.73
CA VAL A 25 -28.50 -0.34 -13.24
C VAL A 25 -27.85 0.17 -14.52
N LEU A 26 -28.62 0.73 -15.44
CA LEU A 26 -28.09 1.36 -16.65
C LEU A 26 -27.27 2.60 -16.32
N PHE A 27 -27.67 3.43 -15.35
CA PHE A 27 -26.90 4.59 -14.92
C PHE A 27 -25.58 4.18 -14.29
N PHE A 28 -25.56 3.14 -13.45
CA PHE A 28 -24.33 2.57 -12.89
C PHE A 28 -23.48 1.88 -13.96
N GLN A 29 -24.07 1.14 -14.90
CA GLN A 29 -23.36 0.54 -16.03
C GLN A 29 -22.79 1.60 -16.96
N THR A 30 -23.54 2.65 -17.32
CA THR A 30 -23.05 3.74 -18.17
C THR A 30 -21.98 4.57 -17.47
N ARG A 31 -22.07 4.75 -16.15
CA ARG A 31 -21.02 5.42 -15.37
C ARG A 31 -19.77 4.55 -15.22
N TRP A 32 -19.94 3.22 -15.18
CA TRP A 32 -18.83 2.25 -15.21
C TRP A 32 -18.21 2.10 -16.60
N LEU A 33 -19.00 2.23 -17.67
CA LEU A 33 -18.57 2.22 -19.08
C LEU A 33 -18.03 3.58 -19.57
N HIS A 34 -18.38 4.69 -18.91
CA HIS A 34 -17.87 6.05 -19.18
C HIS A 34 -16.70 6.46 -18.29
N TRP A 35 -16.20 5.57 -17.42
CA TRP A 35 -14.82 5.74 -16.98
C TRP A 35 -13.94 5.56 -18.23
N PRO A 36 -13.12 6.55 -18.63
CA PRO A 36 -12.37 6.45 -19.86
C PRO A 36 -11.48 5.22 -19.78
N ARG A 37 -11.82 4.21 -20.58
CA ARG A 37 -10.97 3.05 -20.83
C ARG A 37 -9.87 3.52 -21.78
N THR A 38 -8.98 4.36 -21.28
CA THR A 38 -7.78 4.76 -22.00
C THR A 38 -6.84 3.57 -21.99
N ASN A 39 -6.80 2.89 -23.13
CA ASN A 39 -5.73 2.01 -23.52
C ASN A 39 -4.43 2.86 -23.52
N ARG A 40 -3.74 2.91 -22.39
CA ARG A 40 -2.44 3.59 -22.23
C ARG A 40 -1.43 2.60 -21.66
N ASP A 41 -1.22 1.53 -22.41
CA ASP A 41 0.05 0.83 -22.42
C ASP A 41 1.12 1.80 -22.90
N THR A 42 1.64 2.55 -21.94
CA THR A 42 3.04 2.89 -21.77
C THR A 42 3.06 3.70 -20.49
N GLU A 43 3.83 3.25 -19.50
CA GLU A 43 4.68 4.21 -18.81
C GLU A 43 5.30 5.06 -19.92
N ILE A 44 4.74 6.25 -20.17
CA ILE A 44 5.42 7.27 -20.94
C ILE A 44 6.60 7.62 -20.06
N ALA A 45 7.64 6.79 -20.14
CA ALA A 45 8.98 7.17 -19.74
C ALA A 45 9.17 8.51 -20.44
N ILE A 46 9.40 9.54 -19.64
CA ILE A 46 9.66 10.88 -20.13
C ILE A 46 10.89 10.75 -21.06
N LYS A 47 10.64 10.75 -22.36
CA LYS A 47 11.59 10.41 -23.42
C LYS A 47 11.57 11.57 -24.40
N GLY A 48 12.54 12.47 -24.28
CA GLY A 48 12.70 13.58 -25.22
C GLY A 48 13.38 14.81 -24.61
N PRO A 49 13.67 15.83 -25.43
CA PRO A 49 14.47 17.00 -25.05
C PRO A 49 13.75 17.99 -24.12
N VAL A 50 12.46 17.77 -23.81
CA VAL A 50 11.66 18.62 -22.92
C VAL A 50 10.88 17.79 -21.88
N PRO A 51 11.58 17.23 -20.88
CA PRO A 51 10.96 16.37 -19.86
C PRO A 51 9.79 17.01 -19.11
N GLU A 52 9.90 18.31 -18.81
CA GLU A 52 8.91 19.05 -18.03
C GLU A 52 7.56 19.17 -18.75
N GLU A 53 7.57 19.48 -20.05
CA GLU A 53 6.34 19.63 -20.85
C GLU A 53 5.65 18.27 -21.04
N GLN A 54 6.44 17.20 -21.24
CA GLN A 54 5.91 15.84 -21.32
C GLN A 54 5.24 15.41 -20.01
N TYR A 55 5.87 15.73 -18.87
CA TYR A 55 5.30 15.41 -17.57
C TYR A 55 4.02 16.21 -17.31
N LEU A 56 3.98 17.50 -17.63
CA LEU A 56 2.76 18.30 -17.54
C LEU A 56 1.64 17.73 -18.43
N GLU A 57 1.92 17.37 -19.67
CA GLU A 57 0.92 16.76 -20.57
C GLU A 57 0.41 15.43 -19.98
N ARG A 58 1.30 14.60 -19.44
CA ARG A 58 0.93 13.36 -18.73
C ARG A 58 -0.02 13.64 -17.57
N LEU A 59 0.28 14.63 -16.72
CA LEU A 59 -0.61 15.03 -15.62
C LEU A 59 -1.95 15.52 -16.16
N ARG A 60 -1.95 16.40 -17.18
CA ARG A 60 -3.19 16.92 -17.79
C ARG A 60 -4.06 15.78 -18.32
N GLN A 61 -3.44 14.77 -18.92
CA GLN A 61 -4.10 13.61 -19.49
C GLN A 61 -4.53 12.55 -18.47
N LYS A 62 -3.80 12.37 -17.37
CA LYS A 62 -4.06 11.32 -16.37
C LYS A 62 -5.02 11.80 -15.28
N ILE A 63 -4.83 13.04 -14.83
CA ILE A 63 -5.57 13.58 -13.70
C ILE A 63 -6.46 14.77 -14.06
N GLY A 64 -6.33 15.39 -15.24
CA GLY A 64 -7.19 16.50 -15.66
C GLY A 64 -6.96 17.74 -14.80
N LEU A 65 -5.89 18.48 -15.09
CA LEU A 65 -5.58 19.74 -14.41
C LEU A 65 -6.44 20.90 -14.93
N SER A 66 -6.68 21.90 -14.08
CA SER A 66 -7.29 23.17 -14.51
C SER A 66 -6.49 23.87 -15.62
N ASP A 67 -7.16 24.69 -16.44
CA ASP A 67 -6.50 25.42 -17.55
C ASP A 67 -5.40 26.37 -17.03
N GLN A 68 -5.65 27.01 -15.89
CA GLN A 68 -4.66 27.79 -15.17
C GLN A 68 -4.30 27.02 -13.90
N THR A 69 -3.02 26.74 -13.67
CA THR A 69 -2.56 25.93 -12.54
C THR A 69 -1.41 26.63 -11.83
N SER A 70 -1.41 26.60 -10.50
CA SER A 70 -0.25 26.99 -9.70
C SER A 70 0.80 25.88 -9.76
N TRP A 71 2.03 26.21 -10.16
CA TRP A 71 3.09 25.24 -10.42
C TRP A 71 4.37 25.62 -9.68
N THR A 72 4.90 24.67 -8.92
CA THR A 72 6.21 24.76 -8.28
C THR A 72 6.99 23.48 -8.60
N ALA A 73 8.27 23.60 -8.96
CA ALA A 73 9.13 22.45 -9.23
C ALA A 73 10.46 22.57 -8.49
N TRP A 74 10.83 21.51 -7.78
CA TRP A 74 12.05 21.38 -7.00
C TRP A 74 12.99 20.34 -7.62
N LYS A 75 14.28 20.68 -7.66
CA LYS A 75 15.34 19.73 -7.97
C LYS A 75 15.86 19.17 -6.65
N VAL A 76 15.50 17.93 -6.34
CA VAL A 76 15.86 17.29 -5.08
C VAL A 76 17.18 16.56 -5.22
N ARG A 77 18.14 16.92 -4.37
CA ARG A 77 19.41 16.20 -4.20
C ARG A 77 19.44 15.54 -2.86
N VAL A 78 19.88 14.28 -2.86
CA VAL A 78 19.97 13.50 -1.63
C VAL A 78 21.39 13.47 -1.12
N SER A 79 21.54 13.61 0.19
CA SER A 79 22.82 13.45 0.88
C SER A 79 22.70 12.33 1.90
N GLU A 80 23.41 11.23 1.65
CA GLU A 80 23.40 10.08 2.57
C GLU A 80 24.05 10.45 3.90
N GLN A 81 23.41 10.05 4.99
CA GLN A 81 23.89 10.20 6.35
C GLN A 81 24.01 8.84 7.01
N ASP A 82 25.12 8.64 7.72
CA ASP A 82 25.33 7.49 8.61
C ASP A 82 24.62 7.78 9.94
N SER A 83 23.30 7.62 9.93
CA SER A 83 22.42 7.89 11.06
C SER A 83 21.31 6.86 11.15
N GLU A 84 20.82 6.58 12.36
CA GLU A 84 19.62 5.78 12.54
C GLU A 84 18.37 6.48 11.97
N TYR A 85 17.38 5.68 11.58
CA TYR A 85 16.08 6.20 11.14
C TYR A 85 15.39 6.97 12.27
N THR A 86 14.98 8.20 11.99
CA THR A 86 14.20 9.04 12.90
C THR A 86 12.84 9.35 12.31
N SER A 87 11.84 9.52 13.17
CA SER A 87 10.47 9.71 12.72
C SER A 87 10.22 11.05 12.01
N VAL A 88 11.10 12.04 12.21
CA VAL A 88 11.11 13.32 11.49
C VAL A 88 12.53 13.80 11.32
N THR A 89 12.86 14.22 10.10
CA THR A 89 14.10 14.93 9.79
C THR A 89 13.82 16.42 9.62
N ASN A 90 14.48 17.26 10.43
CA ASN A 90 14.33 18.71 10.32
C ASN A 90 15.26 19.27 9.24
N ILE A 91 14.73 20.15 8.41
CA ILE A 91 15.42 20.79 7.28
C ILE A 91 15.48 22.29 7.54
N ASP A 92 16.69 22.85 7.58
CA ASP A 92 16.93 24.29 7.71
C ASP A 92 16.82 25.00 6.36
N THR A 93 15.68 24.82 5.70
CA THR A 93 15.33 25.50 4.45
C THR A 93 13.85 25.83 4.50
N ASP A 94 13.50 27.03 4.03
CA ASP A 94 12.10 27.42 3.89
C ASP A 94 11.57 26.84 2.57
N PHE A 95 10.55 25.99 2.64
CA PHE A 95 9.93 25.41 1.46
C PHE A 95 9.24 26.48 0.59
N HIS A 96 8.79 27.57 1.19
CA HIS A 96 8.19 28.70 0.49
C HIS A 96 9.22 29.57 -0.26
N SER A 97 10.53 29.32 -0.13
CA SER A 97 11.55 30.01 -0.92
C SER A 97 11.37 29.78 -2.43
N ASN A 98 10.72 28.69 -2.83
CA ASN A 98 10.31 28.41 -4.20
C ASN A 98 8.87 28.85 -4.48
N GLN A 99 8.72 30.11 -4.85
CA GLN A 99 7.43 30.73 -5.11
C GLN A 99 6.67 30.04 -6.27
N PRO A 100 5.38 29.73 -6.09
CA PRO A 100 4.57 29.15 -7.15
C PRO A 100 4.39 30.12 -8.32
N ARG A 101 4.31 29.56 -9.53
CA ARG A 101 4.02 30.31 -10.76
C ARG A 101 2.71 29.85 -11.34
N ILE A 102 1.93 30.79 -11.90
CA ILE A 102 0.73 30.41 -12.64
C ILE A 102 1.11 30.07 -14.06
N ILE A 103 0.71 28.89 -14.51
CA ILE A 103 0.93 28.40 -15.86
C ILE A 103 -0.39 28.15 -16.58
N ASP A 104 -0.41 28.36 -17.89
CA ASP A 104 -1.43 27.82 -18.77
C ASP A 104 -1.06 26.37 -19.10
N THR A 105 -1.94 25.42 -18.78
CA THR A 105 -1.66 23.99 -18.97
C THR A 105 -1.80 23.53 -20.42
N LYS A 106 -2.41 24.34 -21.29
CA LYS A 106 -2.54 24.08 -22.73
C LYS A 106 -1.37 24.65 -23.51
N THR A 107 -0.92 25.85 -23.15
CA THR A 107 0.22 26.53 -23.78
C THR A 107 1.21 27.05 -22.75
N PRO A 108 1.93 26.16 -22.04
CA PRO A 108 2.85 26.54 -20.98
C PRO A 108 4.11 27.23 -21.54
N GLU A 109 4.61 28.24 -20.83
CA GLU A 109 5.97 28.71 -21.08
C GLU A 109 6.98 27.79 -20.38
N ARG A 110 7.85 27.11 -21.14
CA ARG A 110 8.85 26.16 -20.63
C ARG A 110 9.60 26.66 -19.39
N ARG A 111 10.02 27.92 -19.39
CA ARG A 111 10.78 28.56 -18.29
C ARG A 111 10.08 28.54 -16.93
N ASN A 112 8.75 28.34 -16.92
CA ASN A 112 7.92 28.26 -15.73
C ASN A 112 7.72 26.84 -15.23
N LEU A 113 8.06 25.83 -16.04
CA LEU A 113 7.97 24.42 -15.66
C LEU A 113 9.27 23.88 -15.02
N VAL A 114 10.41 24.43 -15.44
CA VAL A 114 11.75 23.95 -15.05
C VAL A 114 11.99 24.10 -13.54
N ALA A 115 12.46 23.00 -12.93
CA ALA A 115 12.95 22.96 -11.55
C ALA A 115 14.30 23.70 -11.45
N ARG A 116 14.26 24.97 -11.01
CA ARG A 116 15.46 25.82 -10.88
C ARG A 116 16.05 25.86 -9.47
N GLN A 117 15.21 25.65 -8.47
CA GLN A 117 15.65 25.67 -7.08
C GLN A 117 16.02 24.26 -6.63
N GLU A 118 17.15 24.16 -5.94
CA GLU A 118 17.65 22.92 -5.39
C GLU A 118 17.12 22.73 -3.96
N LEU A 119 16.72 21.50 -3.65
CA LEU A 119 16.31 21.06 -2.32
C LEU A 119 17.23 19.94 -1.89
N SER A 120 18.10 20.19 -0.90
CA SER A 120 18.97 19.15 -0.35
C SER A 120 18.25 18.42 0.77
N LEU A 121 18.01 17.12 0.60
CA LEU A 121 17.38 16.28 1.60
C LEU A 121 18.37 15.22 2.13
N PRO A 122 18.65 15.20 3.44
CA PRO A 122 19.40 14.11 4.05
C PRO A 122 18.57 12.82 4.02
N ILE A 123 19.24 11.71 3.77
CA ILE A 123 18.61 10.37 3.75
C ILE A 123 19.39 9.43 4.65
N VAL A 124 18.69 8.47 5.24
CA VAL A 124 19.31 7.35 5.94
C VAL A 124 19.96 6.44 4.90
N GLY A 125 21.25 6.14 5.08
CA GLY A 125 21.95 5.19 4.22
C GLY A 125 21.33 3.80 4.29
N GLY A 126 21.29 3.10 3.16
CA GLY A 126 20.66 1.78 3.10
C GLY A 126 20.54 1.21 1.68
N PRO A 127 20.13 -0.06 1.56
CA PRO A 127 19.96 -0.68 0.28
C PRO A 127 18.81 -0.03 -0.50
N LYS A 128 19.00 0.06 -1.81
CA LYS A 128 17.91 0.30 -2.75
C LYS A 128 17.13 -1.00 -2.97
N PRO A 129 15.84 -0.93 -3.35
CA PRO A 129 15.02 -2.12 -3.55
C PRO A 129 15.67 -3.23 -4.41
N GLY A 130 16.36 -2.85 -5.49
CA GLY A 130 17.05 -3.80 -6.38
C GLY A 130 18.38 -4.38 -5.87
N GLN A 131 18.83 -4.01 -4.67
CA GLN A 131 20.10 -4.47 -4.07
C GLN A 131 19.89 -5.52 -2.97
N ILE A 132 18.64 -5.87 -2.67
CA ILE A 132 18.29 -6.73 -1.55
C ILE A 132 18.33 -8.18 -1.99
N ASP A 133 18.92 -9.04 -1.17
CA ASP A 133 18.87 -10.48 -1.37
C ASP A 133 17.73 -11.08 -0.52
N ALA A 134 16.64 -11.46 -1.18
CA ALA A 134 15.48 -12.09 -0.58
C ALA A 134 15.42 -13.60 -0.86
N SER A 135 16.55 -14.25 -1.13
CA SER A 135 16.62 -15.68 -1.44
C SER A 135 16.03 -16.59 -0.38
N ASP A 136 15.96 -16.14 0.88
CA ASP A 136 15.38 -16.87 2.00
C ASP A 136 13.84 -16.93 2.00
N PHE A 137 13.16 -16.22 1.09
CA PHE A 137 11.72 -16.04 1.10
C PHE A 137 10.98 -16.82 0.01
N VAL A 138 9.79 -17.31 0.39
CA VAL A 138 8.68 -17.59 -0.52
C VAL A 138 7.51 -16.71 -0.10
N PHE A 139 6.93 -16.00 -1.05
CA PHE A 139 5.70 -15.25 -0.85
C PHE A 139 4.56 -15.94 -1.60
N ALA A 140 3.41 -16.08 -0.95
CA ALA A 140 2.26 -16.77 -1.51
C ALA A 140 1.00 -15.93 -1.37
N ILE A 141 0.29 -15.75 -2.48
CA ILE A 141 -0.95 -14.96 -2.57
C ILE A 141 -2.02 -15.81 -3.28
N SER A 142 -3.25 -15.73 -2.78
CA SER A 142 -4.43 -16.29 -3.44
C SER A 142 -5.39 -15.19 -3.87
N THR A 143 -5.72 -15.13 -5.16
CA THR A 143 -6.55 -14.07 -5.75
C THR A 143 -7.24 -14.55 -7.02
N SER A 144 -8.12 -13.74 -7.62
CA SER A 144 -8.72 -14.04 -8.93
C SER A 144 -7.93 -13.40 -10.07
N PHE A 145 -8.03 -13.97 -11.26
CA PHE A 145 -7.42 -13.40 -12.47
C PHE A 145 -7.88 -11.95 -12.71
N ASP A 146 -9.18 -11.67 -12.53
CA ASP A 146 -9.76 -10.34 -12.75
C ASP A 146 -9.22 -9.26 -11.81
N ARG A 147 -8.80 -9.64 -10.59
CA ARG A 147 -8.15 -8.74 -9.65
C ARG A 147 -6.73 -8.43 -10.10
N VAL A 148 -5.99 -9.44 -10.56
CA VAL A 148 -4.60 -9.25 -11.04
C VAL A 148 -4.54 -8.40 -12.31
N VAL A 149 -5.45 -8.57 -13.26
CA VAL A 149 -5.41 -7.82 -14.54
C VAL A 149 -6.06 -6.45 -14.48
N ARG A 150 -6.66 -6.08 -13.35
CA ARG A 150 -7.33 -4.79 -13.17
C ARG A 150 -6.33 -3.64 -13.28
N ASP A 151 -6.80 -2.52 -13.82
CA ASP A 151 -6.04 -1.27 -13.90
C ASP A 151 -4.64 -1.44 -14.51
N ASP A 152 -4.58 -2.22 -15.58
CA ASP A 152 -3.33 -2.57 -16.27
C ASP A 152 -2.31 -3.21 -15.32
N TYR A 153 -2.73 -4.32 -14.70
CA TYR A 153 -1.90 -5.12 -13.81
C TYR A 153 -1.30 -4.32 -12.63
N ALA A 154 -2.04 -3.35 -12.10
CA ALA A 154 -1.57 -2.47 -11.03
C ALA A 154 -1.02 -3.25 -9.83
N VAL A 155 -1.76 -4.25 -9.34
CA VAL A 155 -1.33 -5.07 -8.19
C VAL A 155 -0.09 -5.91 -8.50
N ALA A 156 0.08 -6.37 -9.74
CA ALA A 156 1.30 -7.10 -10.13
C ALA A 156 2.52 -6.17 -10.18
N LYS A 157 2.32 -4.90 -10.59
CA LYS A 157 3.36 -3.85 -10.52
C LYS A 157 3.70 -3.49 -9.08
N ASP A 158 2.71 -3.51 -8.18
CA ASP A 158 2.94 -3.36 -6.74
C ASP A 158 3.81 -4.50 -6.19
N TRP A 159 3.52 -5.76 -6.54
CA TRP A 159 4.38 -6.89 -6.19
C TRP A 159 5.78 -6.78 -6.78
N ALA A 160 5.90 -6.33 -8.02
CA ALA A 160 7.20 -6.17 -8.68
C ALA A 160 8.11 -5.21 -7.90
N ARG A 161 7.58 -4.14 -7.30
CA ARG A 161 8.40 -3.18 -6.54
C ARG A 161 9.15 -3.80 -5.38
N TRP A 162 8.57 -4.75 -4.64
CA TRP A 162 9.25 -5.38 -3.50
C TRP A 162 9.81 -6.77 -3.80
N MET A 163 9.50 -7.37 -4.96
CA MET A 163 10.09 -8.63 -5.43
C MET A 163 11.29 -8.45 -6.37
N THR A 164 11.41 -7.28 -7.00
CA THR A 164 12.48 -6.99 -7.97
C THR A 164 13.13 -5.64 -7.71
N GLY A 165 12.51 -4.77 -6.92
CA GLY A 165 12.90 -3.37 -6.86
C GLY A 165 12.49 -2.58 -8.10
N GLY A 166 11.47 -3.05 -8.83
CA GLY A 166 10.99 -2.45 -10.08
C GLY A 166 11.96 -2.58 -11.26
N ASN A 167 12.93 -3.49 -11.17
CA ASN A 167 13.81 -3.82 -12.28
C ASN A 167 13.40 -5.16 -12.90
N GLN A 168 14.02 -5.55 -14.02
CA GLN A 168 13.65 -6.79 -14.72
C GLN A 168 14.32 -8.05 -14.12
N HIS A 169 14.90 -7.97 -12.93
CA HIS A 169 15.61 -9.08 -12.29
C HIS A 169 15.05 -9.34 -10.89
N GLY A 170 14.72 -10.60 -10.59
CA GLY A 170 14.26 -10.98 -9.26
C GLY A 170 15.33 -10.73 -8.18
N ASN A 171 14.88 -10.38 -6.97
CA ASN A 171 15.74 -10.23 -5.79
C ASN A 171 16.05 -11.58 -5.09
N GLY A 172 15.78 -12.71 -5.74
CA GLY A 172 15.98 -14.06 -5.19
C GLY A 172 14.76 -14.65 -4.45
N ALA A 173 13.77 -13.83 -4.07
CA ALA A 173 12.53 -14.35 -3.52
C ALA A 173 11.75 -15.16 -4.57
N SER A 174 11.09 -16.23 -4.12
CA SER A 174 10.20 -17.01 -4.99
C SER A 174 8.75 -16.64 -4.71
N PHE A 175 7.92 -16.63 -5.76
CA PHE A 175 6.51 -16.27 -5.65
C PHE A 175 5.60 -17.43 -6.02
N LEU A 176 4.55 -17.66 -5.22
CA LEU A 176 3.48 -18.61 -5.51
C LEU A 176 2.16 -17.84 -5.64
N LEU A 177 1.58 -17.85 -6.83
CA LEU A 177 0.27 -17.27 -7.08
C LEU A 177 -0.77 -18.38 -7.29
N VAL A 178 -1.83 -18.39 -6.48
CA VAL A 178 -2.95 -19.33 -6.63
C VAL A 178 -4.18 -18.58 -7.12
N LEU A 179 -4.60 -18.88 -8.35
CA LEU A 179 -5.79 -18.28 -8.97
C LEU A 179 -7.07 -18.98 -8.52
N ASP A 180 -7.97 -18.22 -7.89
CA ASP A 180 -9.33 -18.64 -7.57
C ASP A 180 -10.13 -18.82 -8.87
N GLN A 181 -10.65 -20.03 -9.08
CA GLN A 181 -11.44 -20.40 -10.27
C GLN A 181 -10.73 -20.06 -11.60
N GLY A 182 -9.39 -20.11 -11.60
CA GLY A 182 -8.61 -19.84 -12.79
C GLY A 182 -8.65 -20.98 -13.82
N HIS A 183 -8.22 -20.70 -15.05
CA HIS A 183 -8.00 -21.72 -16.09
C HIS A 183 -6.61 -21.63 -16.72
N TYR A 184 -6.20 -22.69 -17.43
CA TYR A 184 -4.82 -22.83 -17.93
C TYR A 184 -4.32 -21.64 -18.77
N GLN A 185 -5.18 -21.06 -19.62
CA GLN A 185 -4.80 -19.87 -20.41
C GLN A 185 -4.53 -18.64 -19.54
N GLN A 186 -5.28 -18.44 -18.45
CA GLN A 186 -5.04 -17.36 -17.49
C GLN A 186 -3.73 -17.58 -16.74
N VAL A 187 -3.44 -18.82 -16.33
CA VAL A 187 -2.14 -19.19 -15.73
C VAL A 187 -1.01 -18.81 -16.66
N LYS A 188 -1.03 -19.27 -17.91
CA LYS A 188 0.00 -18.97 -18.90
C LYS A 188 0.19 -17.46 -19.07
N LYS A 189 -0.90 -16.72 -19.24
CA LYS A 189 -0.87 -15.26 -19.42
C LYS A 189 -0.28 -14.54 -18.21
N LEU A 190 -0.69 -14.88 -16.99
CA LEU A 190 -0.14 -14.24 -15.80
C LEU A 190 1.31 -14.65 -15.54
N THR A 191 1.70 -15.88 -15.84
CA THR A 191 3.12 -16.28 -15.80
C THR A 191 3.95 -15.40 -16.73
N GLU A 192 3.53 -15.18 -17.98
CA GLU A 192 4.23 -14.32 -18.93
C GLU A 192 4.33 -12.88 -18.43
N VAL A 193 3.24 -12.32 -17.88
CA VAL A 193 3.23 -10.96 -17.30
C VAL A 193 4.17 -10.86 -16.11
N LEU A 194 4.09 -11.76 -15.13
CA LEU A 194 4.93 -11.73 -13.93
C LEU A 194 6.42 -11.89 -14.28
N VAL A 195 6.75 -12.78 -15.23
CA VAL A 195 8.11 -12.93 -15.74
C VAL A 195 8.60 -11.65 -16.45
N SER A 196 7.74 -10.98 -17.21
CA SER A 196 8.08 -9.69 -17.85
C SER A 196 8.35 -8.58 -16.84
N LEU A 197 7.78 -8.69 -15.64
CA LEU A 197 8.04 -7.81 -14.49
C LEU A 197 9.23 -8.27 -13.64
N GLY A 198 9.96 -9.31 -14.04
CA GLY A 198 11.12 -9.85 -13.32
C GLY A 198 10.77 -10.76 -12.12
N ILE A 199 9.49 -11.10 -11.92
CA ILE A 199 9.04 -11.91 -10.78
C ILE A 199 9.18 -13.40 -11.12
N ASP A 200 9.97 -14.12 -10.31
CA ASP A 200 10.06 -15.59 -10.35
C ASP A 200 8.80 -16.23 -9.73
N ALA A 201 7.78 -16.42 -10.56
CA ALA A 201 6.45 -16.85 -10.15
C ALA A 201 6.11 -18.29 -10.58
N HIS A 202 5.66 -19.09 -9.62
CA HIS A 202 4.87 -20.29 -9.86
C HIS A 202 3.38 -19.93 -9.79
N VAL A 203 2.69 -19.99 -10.93
CA VAL A 203 1.24 -19.71 -10.99
C VAL A 203 0.48 -21.03 -11.10
N THR A 204 -0.52 -21.21 -10.24
CA THR A 204 -1.40 -22.39 -10.23
C THR A 204 -2.86 -21.96 -10.03
N ILE A 205 -3.79 -22.91 -10.08
CA ILE A 205 -5.21 -22.68 -9.89
C ILE A 205 -5.71 -23.42 -8.64
N SER A 206 -6.67 -22.80 -7.97
CA SER A 206 -7.52 -23.50 -7.02
C SER A 206 -8.76 -24.00 -7.77
N GLU A 207 -8.92 -25.31 -7.87
CA GLU A 207 -10.09 -25.93 -8.51
C GLU A 207 -11.31 -25.88 -7.58
N GLY A 208 -12.50 -25.75 -8.18
CA GLY A 208 -13.77 -25.76 -7.45
C GLY A 208 -14.18 -24.42 -6.86
N GLN A 209 -15.47 -24.31 -6.54
CA GLN A 209 -16.00 -23.17 -5.79
C GLN A 209 -15.85 -23.48 -4.30
N ILE A 210 -14.73 -23.05 -3.72
CA ILE A 210 -14.43 -23.21 -2.30
C ILE A 210 -14.32 -21.86 -1.59
N SER A 211 -14.44 -21.86 -0.27
CA SER A 211 -14.29 -20.65 0.54
C SER A 211 -12.87 -20.08 0.49
N THR A 212 -12.73 -18.77 0.71
CA THR A 212 -11.41 -18.10 0.83
C THR A 212 -10.52 -18.78 1.86
N ALA A 213 -11.10 -19.17 3.01
CA ALA A 213 -10.36 -19.88 4.05
C ALA A 213 -9.77 -21.20 3.55
N LYS A 214 -10.57 -22.03 2.87
CA LYS A 214 -10.07 -23.29 2.32
C LYS A 214 -8.99 -23.04 1.27
N ARG A 215 -9.14 -22.02 0.41
CA ARG A 215 -8.10 -21.67 -0.59
C ARG A 215 -6.76 -21.37 0.04
N TYR A 216 -6.73 -20.54 1.08
CA TYR A 216 -5.48 -20.20 1.77
C TYR A 216 -4.83 -21.42 2.43
N PHE A 217 -5.65 -22.34 2.95
CA PHE A 217 -5.14 -23.57 3.58
C PHE A 217 -4.57 -24.52 2.52
N ASN A 218 -5.26 -24.73 1.40
CA ASN A 218 -4.74 -25.46 0.25
C ASN A 218 -3.47 -24.79 -0.34
N MET A 219 -3.42 -23.46 -0.31
CA MET A 219 -2.23 -22.70 -0.72
C MET A 219 -1.05 -22.98 0.21
N MET A 220 -1.24 -23.05 1.54
CA MET A 220 -0.16 -23.40 2.48
C MET A 220 0.41 -24.80 2.22
N GLU A 221 -0.42 -25.77 1.82
CA GLU A 221 0.06 -27.06 1.34
C GLU A 221 0.86 -26.95 0.04
N SER A 222 0.40 -26.11 -0.88
CA SER A 222 1.09 -25.84 -2.15
C SER A 222 2.44 -25.16 -1.91
N VAL A 223 2.53 -24.23 -0.95
CA VAL A 223 3.78 -23.62 -0.50
C VAL A 223 4.74 -24.70 0.00
N LYS A 224 4.29 -25.61 0.86
CA LYS A 224 5.13 -26.71 1.38
C LYS A 224 5.67 -27.59 0.25
N LYS A 225 4.82 -27.97 -0.72
CA LYS A 225 5.22 -28.78 -1.89
C LYS A 225 6.21 -28.02 -2.77
N TYR A 226 5.91 -26.78 -3.12
CA TYR A 226 6.78 -25.92 -3.92
C TYR A 226 8.14 -25.72 -3.27
N SER A 227 8.18 -25.52 -1.96
CA SER A 227 9.41 -25.37 -1.19
C SER A 227 10.28 -26.63 -1.19
N ALA A 228 9.67 -27.81 -1.19
CA ALA A 228 10.42 -29.06 -1.35
C ALA A 228 11.06 -29.16 -2.74
N THR A 229 10.37 -28.71 -3.79
CA THR A 229 10.94 -28.62 -5.15
C THR A 229 12.08 -27.61 -5.22
N LEU A 230 11.95 -26.44 -4.59
CA LEU A 230 13.02 -25.44 -4.51
C LEU A 230 14.25 -25.99 -3.77
N ALA A 231 14.03 -26.70 -2.65
CA ALA A 231 15.09 -27.37 -1.90
C ALA A 231 15.88 -28.38 -2.73
N GLN A 232 15.21 -29.17 -3.57
CA GLN A 232 15.88 -30.11 -4.50
C GLN A 232 16.76 -29.41 -5.54
N LYS A 233 16.45 -28.15 -5.85
CA LYS A 233 17.26 -27.28 -6.74
C LYS A 233 18.34 -26.49 -5.98
N GLY A 234 18.57 -26.78 -4.69
CA GLY A 234 19.55 -26.07 -3.86
C GLY A 234 19.06 -24.73 -3.30
N GLN A 235 17.78 -24.39 -3.46
CA GLN A 235 17.19 -23.14 -2.97
C GLN A 235 16.43 -23.38 -1.66
N MET A 236 17.17 -23.43 -0.56
CA MET A 236 16.60 -23.66 0.77
C MET A 236 15.96 -22.39 1.34
N LYS A 237 14.62 -22.35 1.37
CA LYS A 237 13.85 -21.21 1.86
C LYS A 237 13.60 -21.30 3.37
N LYS A 238 13.66 -20.17 4.07
CA LYS A 238 13.50 -20.07 5.54
C LYS A 238 12.17 -19.49 5.96
N TRP A 239 11.68 -18.49 5.23
CA TRP A 239 10.51 -17.69 5.56
C TRP A 239 9.44 -17.81 4.48
N TYR A 240 8.20 -18.06 4.92
CA TYR A 240 7.04 -18.30 4.06
C TYR A 240 5.98 -17.25 4.39
N GLY A 241 5.91 -16.20 3.57
CA GLY A 241 4.90 -15.16 3.66
C GLY A 241 3.59 -15.63 3.04
N ILE A 242 2.52 -15.72 3.82
CA ILE A 242 1.16 -15.94 3.34
C ILE A 242 0.45 -14.59 3.45
N LEU A 243 0.16 -14.00 2.29
CA LEU A 243 -0.26 -12.61 2.18
C LEU A 243 -1.62 -12.51 1.48
N ASP A 244 -2.41 -11.53 1.90
CA ASP A 244 -3.50 -10.98 1.12
C ASP A 244 -2.93 -10.19 -0.08
N GLU A 245 -3.72 -10.08 -1.15
CA GLU A 245 -3.27 -9.49 -2.41
C GLU A 245 -2.90 -8.00 -2.30
N GLU A 246 -3.55 -7.27 -1.38
CA GLU A 246 -3.38 -5.84 -1.13
C GLU A 246 -2.36 -5.55 -0.02
N ILE A 247 -1.47 -6.51 0.27
CA ILE A 247 -0.30 -6.27 1.12
C ILE A 247 0.85 -5.73 0.26
N PHE A 248 1.41 -4.60 0.68
CA PHE A 248 2.62 -4.03 0.09
C PHE A 248 3.74 -3.98 1.13
N LEU A 249 4.94 -4.46 0.76
CA LEU A 249 6.11 -4.55 1.65
C LEU A 249 7.17 -3.50 1.22
N PRO A 250 7.09 -2.25 1.70
CA PRO A 250 7.91 -1.14 1.19
C PRO A 250 9.38 -1.19 1.59
N ASN A 251 9.71 -1.88 2.67
CA ASN A 251 11.08 -1.95 3.18
C ASN A 251 11.44 -3.42 3.42
N LEU A 252 11.83 -4.14 2.36
CA LEU A 252 12.12 -5.56 2.48
C LEU A 252 13.37 -5.79 3.34
N SER A 253 14.39 -4.94 3.24
CA SER A 253 15.59 -5.02 4.08
C SER A 253 15.25 -4.86 5.57
N TYR A 254 14.37 -3.90 5.88
CA TYR A 254 13.88 -3.70 7.25
C TYR A 254 13.05 -4.91 7.72
N LEU A 255 12.17 -5.43 6.88
CA LEU A 255 11.41 -6.64 7.20
C LEU A 255 12.31 -7.84 7.48
N GLN A 256 13.34 -8.04 6.65
CA GLN A 256 14.35 -9.09 6.86
C GLN A 256 15.04 -8.93 8.21
N GLU A 257 15.51 -7.74 8.54
CA GLU A 257 16.15 -7.45 9.81
C GLU A 257 15.24 -7.82 11.00
N ARG A 258 13.94 -7.49 10.90
CA ARG A 258 12.94 -7.78 11.95
C ARG A 258 12.63 -9.28 12.07
N LEU A 259 12.54 -10.00 10.96
CA LEU A 259 12.29 -11.44 10.95
C LEU A 259 13.52 -12.24 11.39
N PHE A 260 14.73 -11.84 10.96
CA PHE A 260 15.97 -12.56 11.24
C PHE A 260 16.42 -12.41 12.70
N ALA A 261 15.82 -11.48 13.45
CA ALA A 261 15.91 -11.43 14.91
C ALA A 261 15.24 -12.63 15.61
N TYR A 262 14.60 -13.54 14.86
CA TYR A 262 14.05 -14.79 15.34
C TYR A 262 14.79 -15.99 14.74
N ASN A 263 14.85 -17.09 15.50
CA ASN A 263 15.48 -18.32 15.03
C ASN A 263 14.53 -19.09 14.07
N SER A 264 14.86 -19.08 12.77
CA SER A 264 14.08 -19.73 11.70
C SER A 264 13.98 -21.25 11.81
N GLU A 265 14.83 -21.90 12.62
CA GLU A 265 14.79 -23.35 12.86
C GLU A 265 13.71 -23.77 13.87
N LYS A 266 12.99 -22.82 14.47
CA LYS A 266 11.89 -23.08 15.40
C LYS A 266 10.54 -22.98 14.69
N GLU A 267 9.50 -23.56 15.31
CA GLU A 267 8.11 -23.39 14.89
C GLU A 267 7.62 -21.97 15.18
N LEU A 268 7.88 -21.03 14.25
CA LEU A 268 7.45 -19.64 14.36
C LEU A 268 6.24 -19.34 13.47
N TYR A 269 5.27 -18.66 14.09
CA TYR A 269 4.10 -18.06 13.48
C TYR A 269 4.13 -16.57 13.81
N ILE A 270 4.30 -15.71 12.81
CA ILE A 270 4.47 -14.27 12.97
C ILE A 270 3.38 -13.55 12.19
N GLY A 271 2.68 -12.60 12.81
CA GLY A 271 1.73 -11.70 12.15
C GLY A 271 2.33 -10.30 11.97
N LEU A 272 1.96 -9.63 10.88
CA LEU A 272 2.45 -8.32 10.49
C LEU A 272 1.28 -7.32 10.30
N PRO A 273 0.49 -7.02 11.36
CA PRO A 273 -0.61 -6.09 11.25
C PRO A 273 -0.09 -4.69 10.93
N SER A 274 -0.78 -4.00 10.01
CA SER A 274 -0.37 -2.70 9.53
C SER A 274 -0.96 -1.58 10.38
N GLU A 275 -2.28 -1.55 10.48
CA GLU A 275 -3.05 -0.40 11.00
C GLU A 275 -4.00 -0.81 12.12
N ARG A 276 -4.63 0.17 12.76
CA ARG A 276 -5.59 -0.03 13.86
C ARG A 276 -6.75 -0.97 13.51
N GLY A 277 -7.19 -0.96 12.24
CA GLY A 277 -8.27 -1.80 11.72
C GLY A 277 -7.92 -3.29 11.65
N ASP A 278 -6.62 -3.63 11.71
CA ASP A 278 -6.15 -5.02 11.70
C ASP A 278 -6.21 -5.67 13.08
N TRP A 279 -6.64 -4.92 14.10
CA TRP A 279 -6.73 -5.36 15.49
C TRP A 279 -8.19 -5.50 15.94
N ALA A 280 -8.50 -6.62 16.58
CA ALA A 280 -9.74 -6.84 17.30
C ALA A 280 -9.57 -6.40 18.75
N ILE A 281 -10.36 -5.39 19.16
CA ILE A 281 -10.27 -4.76 20.48
C ILE A 281 -11.63 -4.80 21.15
N GLY A 282 -11.69 -5.38 22.35
CA GLY A 282 -12.91 -5.52 23.16
C GLY A 282 -12.67 -5.15 24.62
N GLU A 283 -13.69 -5.33 25.47
CA GLU A 283 -13.60 -5.03 26.90
C GLU A 283 -12.50 -5.85 27.59
N GLY A 284 -11.34 -5.23 27.81
CA GLY A 284 -10.19 -5.85 28.45
C GLY A 284 -9.40 -6.84 27.59
N PHE A 285 -9.61 -6.87 26.27
CA PHE A 285 -8.88 -7.77 25.37
C PHE A 285 -8.46 -7.08 24.06
N MET A 286 -7.24 -7.39 23.61
CA MET A 286 -6.73 -6.92 22.33
C MET A 286 -5.97 -8.03 21.59
N THR A 287 -6.31 -8.27 20.32
CA THR A 287 -5.62 -9.25 19.48
C THR A 287 -5.62 -8.86 18.00
N THR A 288 -4.92 -9.63 17.19
CA THR A 288 -4.95 -9.54 15.73
C THR A 288 -4.84 -10.94 15.17
N TYR A 289 -5.35 -11.11 13.95
CA TYR A 289 -5.21 -12.33 13.16
C TYR A 289 -4.02 -12.27 12.21
N GLY A 290 -3.24 -11.18 12.22
CA GLY A 290 -2.05 -10.99 11.39
C GLY A 290 -2.19 -9.85 10.37
N GLY A 291 -3.38 -9.26 10.23
CA GLY A 291 -3.62 -8.08 9.38
C GLY A 291 -3.36 -8.34 7.89
N GLY A 292 -3.75 -9.52 7.41
CA GLY A 292 -3.57 -9.91 6.01
C GLY A 292 -2.16 -10.40 5.66
N ALA A 293 -1.19 -10.33 6.58
CA ALA A 293 0.18 -10.79 6.35
C ALA A 293 0.70 -11.64 7.51
N ILE A 294 0.98 -12.92 7.24
CA ILE A 294 1.67 -13.80 8.20
C ILE A 294 2.96 -14.37 7.61
N PHE A 295 3.92 -14.63 8.48
CA PHE A 295 5.16 -15.32 8.16
C PHE A 295 5.27 -16.60 8.98
N LEU A 296 5.48 -17.70 8.27
CA LEU A 296 5.77 -19.01 8.84
C LEU A 296 7.22 -19.37 8.56
N THR A 297 7.80 -20.14 9.46
CA THR A 297 9.09 -20.80 9.24
C THR A 297 8.90 -22.18 8.63
N ARG A 298 9.97 -22.79 8.13
CA ARG A 298 9.92 -24.13 7.53
C ARG A 298 9.33 -25.20 8.46
N PRO A 299 9.70 -25.29 9.76
CA PRO A 299 9.06 -26.24 10.67
C PRO A 299 7.58 -25.91 10.90
N ALA A 300 7.23 -24.62 10.96
CA ALA A 300 5.85 -24.19 11.19
C ALA A 300 4.94 -24.55 10.00
N ILE A 301 5.31 -24.23 8.75
CA ILE A 301 4.50 -24.57 7.58
C ILE A 301 4.33 -26.09 7.45
N SER A 302 5.38 -26.86 7.75
CA SER A 302 5.30 -28.32 7.79
C SER A 302 4.27 -28.80 8.81
N LYS A 303 4.25 -28.24 10.02
CA LYS A 303 3.31 -28.63 11.08
C LYS A 303 1.87 -28.20 10.79
N VAL A 304 1.70 -26.95 10.38
CA VAL A 304 0.39 -26.33 10.08
C VAL A 304 -0.41 -27.18 9.10
N THR A 305 0.23 -27.63 8.02
CA THR A 305 -0.40 -28.46 6.96
C THR A 305 -0.81 -29.88 7.38
N HIS A 306 -0.52 -30.31 8.62
CA HIS A 306 -0.98 -31.60 9.15
C HIS A 306 -2.02 -31.43 10.27
N LEU A 307 -2.49 -30.21 10.55
CA LEU A 307 -3.45 -29.97 11.61
C LEU A 307 -4.87 -30.38 11.17
N PRO A 308 -5.69 -30.95 12.07
CA PRO A 308 -7.03 -31.44 11.73
C PRO A 308 -7.99 -30.39 11.16
N CYS A 309 -7.71 -29.11 11.41
CA CYS A 309 -8.51 -28.01 10.89
C CYS A 309 -8.39 -27.83 9.37
N PHE A 310 -7.34 -28.37 8.73
CA PHE A 310 -7.16 -28.25 7.28
C PHE A 310 -8.21 -29.03 6.49
N ASP A 311 -8.69 -30.13 7.06
CA ASP A 311 -9.75 -30.95 6.46
C ASP A 311 -11.16 -30.44 6.82
N GLY A 312 -11.29 -29.76 7.97
CA GLY A 312 -12.58 -29.34 8.52
C GLY A 312 -13.04 -27.91 8.20
N VAL A 313 -12.33 -27.17 7.32
CA VAL A 313 -12.77 -25.83 6.90
C VAL A 313 -14.05 -25.94 6.07
N GLU A 314 -15.01 -25.07 6.36
CA GLU A 314 -16.25 -24.97 5.59
C GLU A 314 -15.96 -24.56 4.15
N ASP A 315 -16.34 -25.40 3.19
CA ASP A 315 -16.08 -25.19 1.76
C ASP A 315 -17.06 -24.21 1.09
N SER A 316 -18.06 -23.71 1.81
CA SER A 316 -19.06 -22.81 1.24
C SER A 316 -18.44 -21.51 0.70
N PRO A 317 -18.58 -21.19 -0.61
CA PRO A 317 -18.06 -19.95 -1.20
C PRO A 317 -18.61 -18.67 -0.57
N THR A 318 -19.78 -18.76 0.07
CA THR A 318 -20.43 -17.62 0.74
C THR A 318 -19.95 -17.42 2.18
N SER A 319 -19.08 -18.29 2.68
CA SER A 319 -18.52 -18.17 4.02
C SER A 319 -17.71 -16.88 4.15
N LYS A 320 -18.09 -16.05 5.12
CA LYS A 320 -17.40 -14.79 5.44
C LYS A 320 -16.29 -14.97 6.48
N LYS A 321 -15.98 -16.21 6.88
CA LYS A 321 -14.96 -16.47 7.89
C LYS A 321 -13.58 -16.16 7.30
N ARG A 322 -12.81 -15.35 8.02
CA ARG A 322 -11.45 -15.01 7.61
C ARG A 322 -10.51 -16.21 7.80
N TRP A 323 -9.62 -16.40 6.84
CA TRP A 323 -8.69 -17.53 6.82
C TRP A 323 -7.71 -17.48 8.00
N ASP A 324 -7.26 -16.27 8.33
CA ASP A 324 -6.27 -15.99 9.37
C ASP A 324 -6.82 -16.21 10.80
N GLY A 325 -8.09 -15.85 11.01
CA GLY A 325 -8.83 -16.18 12.23
C GLY A 325 -8.98 -17.68 12.47
N ILE A 326 -9.39 -18.42 11.43
CA ILE A 326 -9.51 -19.89 11.51
C ILE A 326 -8.14 -20.52 11.79
N LEU A 327 -7.08 -20.03 11.13
CA LEU A 327 -5.72 -20.53 11.35
C LEU A 327 -5.29 -20.31 12.81
N GLN A 328 -5.48 -19.10 13.35
CA GLN A 328 -5.09 -18.79 14.73
C GLN A 328 -5.85 -19.67 15.74
N ASP A 329 -7.16 -19.84 15.56
CA ASP A 329 -7.97 -20.72 16.41
C ASP A 329 -7.48 -22.18 16.35
N CYS A 330 -7.16 -22.65 15.15
CA CYS A 330 -6.62 -23.98 14.97
C CYS A 330 -5.27 -24.17 15.68
N LEU A 331 -4.35 -23.21 15.50
CA LEU A 331 -3.03 -23.27 16.13
C LEU A 331 -3.13 -23.21 17.65
N ALA A 332 -4.01 -22.38 18.18
CA ALA A 332 -4.27 -22.26 19.61
C ALA A 332 -4.83 -23.57 20.21
N LYS A 333 -5.68 -24.27 19.47
CA LYS A 333 -6.31 -25.52 19.92
C LYS A 333 -5.40 -26.73 19.79
N HIS A 334 -4.60 -26.81 18.74
CA HIS A 334 -3.88 -28.03 18.38
C HIS A 334 -2.36 -27.94 18.57
N THR A 335 -1.83 -26.79 18.95
CA THR A 335 -0.38 -26.58 19.07
C THR A 335 -0.01 -25.68 20.25
N LYS A 336 1.30 -25.55 20.51
CA LYS A 336 1.84 -24.55 21.45
C LYS A 336 2.34 -23.28 20.75
N MET A 337 2.17 -23.17 19.43
CA MET A 337 2.56 -21.99 18.67
C MET A 337 1.67 -20.82 19.08
N LYS A 338 2.29 -19.72 19.50
CA LYS A 338 1.62 -18.44 19.74
C LYS A 338 2.09 -17.48 18.66
N MET A 339 1.17 -16.69 18.11
CA MET A 339 1.53 -15.71 17.10
C MET A 339 2.45 -14.66 17.71
N HIS A 340 3.61 -14.44 17.12
CA HIS A 340 4.46 -13.29 17.41
C HIS A 340 4.01 -12.11 16.56
N ILE A 341 3.88 -10.93 17.13
CA ILE A 341 3.46 -9.74 16.40
C ILE A 341 4.63 -8.81 16.20
N ILE A 342 4.83 -8.39 14.95
CA ILE A 342 5.67 -7.28 14.57
C ILE A 342 4.73 -6.22 13.99
N PRO A 343 4.41 -5.14 14.72
CA PRO A 343 3.52 -4.10 14.19
C PRO A 343 4.22 -3.25 13.13
N SER A 344 3.48 -2.81 12.11
CA SER A 344 3.93 -1.80 11.14
C SER A 344 3.66 -0.39 11.70
N PHE A 345 2.53 0.25 11.35
CA PHE A 345 2.21 1.61 11.79
C PHE A 345 1.61 1.64 13.20
N TYR A 346 0.59 0.82 13.45
CA TYR A 346 -0.14 0.87 14.71
C TYR A 346 0.31 -0.23 15.69
N SER A 347 0.49 0.16 16.94
CA SER A 347 0.67 -0.71 18.09
C SER A 347 -0.49 -0.58 19.08
N PRO A 348 -0.94 -1.68 19.69
CA PRO A 348 -1.73 -1.72 20.93
C PRO A 348 -1.30 -0.78 22.06
N LYS A 349 -0.01 -0.46 22.14
CA LYS A 349 0.55 0.42 23.16
C LYS A 349 0.39 1.90 22.81
N ASP A 350 -0.02 2.20 21.58
CA ASP A 350 -0.31 3.56 21.15
C ASP A 350 -1.60 4.04 21.77
N ASN A 351 -1.67 5.34 22.04
CA ASN A 351 -2.91 5.93 22.50
C ASN A 351 -3.94 5.96 21.37
N ASP A 352 -4.98 5.13 21.51
CA ASP A 352 -6.07 4.95 20.55
C ASP A 352 -6.79 6.26 20.19
N ASP A 353 -6.95 7.16 21.16
CA ASP A 353 -7.61 8.45 20.93
C ASP A 353 -6.82 9.26 19.90
N TYR A 354 -5.49 9.21 19.97
CA TYR A 354 -4.62 9.96 19.08
C TYR A 354 -4.38 9.26 17.74
N SER A 355 -4.22 7.93 17.75
CA SER A 355 -3.99 7.16 16.52
C SER A 355 -5.19 7.14 15.59
N SER A 356 -6.41 7.33 16.12
CA SER A 356 -7.64 7.38 15.31
C SER A 356 -7.82 8.66 14.49
N HIS A 357 -7.09 9.74 14.83
CA HIS A 357 -7.22 11.05 14.19
C HIS A 357 -6.12 11.36 13.18
N LEU A 358 -5.04 10.58 13.18
CA LEU A 358 -3.94 10.72 12.22
C LEU A 358 -4.03 9.65 11.15
N ASP A 359 -3.67 10.04 9.93
CA ASP A 359 -3.38 9.06 8.90
C ASP A 359 -2.13 8.25 9.32
N SER A 360 -2.19 6.93 9.16
CA SER A 360 -1.12 6.02 9.57
C SER A 360 0.20 6.33 8.87
N TYR A 361 0.15 6.88 7.66
CA TYR A 361 1.32 7.24 6.86
C TYR A 361 2.00 8.53 7.31
N GLU A 362 1.36 9.32 8.18
CA GLU A 362 1.89 10.57 8.72
C GLU A 362 2.52 10.41 10.11
N THR A 363 2.56 9.17 10.63
CA THR A 363 3.12 8.85 11.96
C THR A 363 4.64 8.93 12.01
N GLY A 364 5.31 8.88 10.85
CA GLY A 364 6.77 8.86 10.73
C GLY A 364 7.42 7.53 11.04
N ILE A 365 6.63 6.47 11.20
CA ILE A 365 7.15 5.12 11.43
C ILE A 365 7.66 4.54 10.11
N GLN A 366 8.83 3.91 10.14
CA GLN A 366 9.33 3.14 9.00
C GLN A 366 8.41 1.93 8.77
N PRO A 367 7.69 1.86 7.64
CA PRO A 367 6.66 0.84 7.46
C PRO A 367 7.26 -0.53 7.12
N LEU A 368 6.67 -1.58 7.69
CA LEU A 368 6.95 -2.97 7.34
C LEU A 368 5.95 -3.53 6.32
N ALA A 369 4.69 -3.13 6.45
CA ALA A 369 3.61 -3.50 5.55
C ALA A 369 2.57 -2.38 5.48
N LEU A 370 1.97 -2.21 4.30
CA LEU A 370 0.72 -1.50 4.07
C LEU A 370 -0.37 -2.52 3.77
N HIS A 371 -1.61 -2.22 4.14
CA HIS A 371 -2.77 -3.09 3.93
C HIS A 371 -3.94 -2.27 3.36
N ASP A 372 -4.65 -2.80 2.38
CA ASP A 372 -5.79 -2.18 1.70
C ASP A 372 -5.54 -0.71 1.27
N TYR A 373 -4.33 -0.43 0.78
CA TYR A 373 -3.85 0.93 0.47
C TYR A 373 -4.70 1.67 -0.58
N GLY A 374 -5.31 0.93 -1.51
CA GLY A 374 -6.14 1.50 -2.58
C GLY A 374 -7.50 1.98 -2.07
N GLU A 375 -8.18 1.15 -1.28
CA GLU A 375 -9.50 1.47 -0.74
C GLU A 375 -9.44 2.42 0.46
N ARG A 376 -8.51 2.19 1.39
CA ARG A 376 -8.42 2.97 2.65
C ARG A 376 -7.77 4.33 2.45
N HIS A 377 -6.73 4.41 1.61
CA HIS A 377 -5.83 5.57 1.55
C HIS A 377 -5.73 6.22 0.18
N HIS A 378 -6.35 5.63 -0.85
CA HIS A 378 -6.25 6.07 -2.24
C HIS A 378 -4.79 6.25 -2.70
N LEU A 379 -3.90 5.41 -2.19
CA LEU A 379 -2.49 5.42 -2.50
C LEU A 379 -2.21 4.39 -3.61
N ASN A 380 -1.43 4.77 -4.61
CA ASN A 380 -0.80 3.83 -5.53
C ASN A 380 0.63 3.55 -5.02
N PRO A 381 0.87 2.42 -4.34
CA PRO A 381 2.14 2.20 -3.68
C PRO A 381 3.27 1.98 -4.69
N SER A 382 3.02 1.36 -5.86
CA SER A 382 4.08 1.23 -6.86
C SER A 382 4.62 2.57 -7.35
N GLN A 383 3.74 3.55 -7.59
CA GLN A 383 4.13 4.92 -7.95
C GLN A 383 4.79 5.66 -6.79
N ALA A 384 4.17 5.61 -5.61
CA ALA A 384 4.68 6.26 -4.40
C ALA A 384 6.09 5.77 -4.02
N HIS A 385 6.33 4.47 -4.21
CA HIS A 385 7.57 3.80 -3.85
C HIS A 385 8.73 4.05 -4.83
N LEU A 386 8.50 4.57 -6.05
CA LEU A 386 9.57 4.78 -7.05
C LEU A 386 10.74 5.61 -6.52
N VAL A 387 10.48 6.56 -5.62
CA VAL A 387 11.50 7.45 -5.06
C VAL A 387 12.64 6.70 -4.36
N THR A 388 12.37 5.49 -3.85
CA THR A 388 13.38 4.63 -3.21
C THR A 388 14.47 4.14 -4.17
N ASP A 389 14.24 4.21 -5.49
CA ASP A 389 15.28 3.93 -6.48
C ASP A 389 16.40 4.98 -6.45
N VAL A 390 16.10 6.19 -5.99
CA VAL A 390 17.07 7.27 -5.80
C VAL A 390 17.65 7.22 -4.39
N CYS A 391 16.79 7.20 -3.36
CA CYS A 391 17.18 7.44 -1.97
C CYS A 391 17.19 6.21 -1.03
N GLY A 392 17.00 4.99 -1.55
CA GLY A 392 16.96 3.78 -0.71
C GLY A 392 15.58 3.52 -0.09
N GLU A 393 15.37 2.30 0.42
CA GLU A 393 14.06 1.87 0.95
C GLU A 393 13.55 2.77 2.09
N ALA A 394 14.43 3.10 3.05
CA ALA A 394 14.10 3.87 4.25
C ALA A 394 13.54 5.27 3.96
N CYS A 395 13.71 5.76 2.74
CA CYS A 395 13.22 7.05 2.28
C CYS A 395 11.70 7.07 2.04
N PHE A 396 11.06 5.91 1.86
CA PHE A 396 9.62 5.82 1.68
C PHE A 396 8.87 6.19 2.97
N LEU A 397 7.93 7.14 2.87
CA LEU A 397 7.21 7.75 3.99
C LEU A 397 8.09 8.44 5.05
N GLN A 398 9.39 8.67 4.77
CA GLN A 398 10.22 9.52 5.62
C GLN A 398 9.62 10.93 5.68
N ARG A 399 9.54 11.50 6.88
CA ARG A 399 9.02 12.85 7.10
C ARG A 399 10.14 13.87 7.14
N TYR A 400 10.02 14.89 6.31
CA TYR A 400 10.88 16.06 6.31
C TYR A 400 10.09 17.26 6.79
N ARG A 401 10.51 17.87 7.89
CA ARG A 401 9.94 19.11 8.43
C ARG A 401 10.83 20.28 8.03
N PHE A 402 10.28 21.20 7.26
CA PHE A 402 10.95 22.44 6.87
C PHE A 402 10.79 23.51 7.94
N ARG A 403 11.67 24.52 7.90
CA ARG A 403 11.74 25.60 8.90
C ARG A 403 10.46 26.43 8.94
N ASP A 404 9.79 26.59 7.81
CA ASP A 404 8.57 27.37 7.61
C ASP A 404 7.28 26.54 7.77
N ASN A 405 7.31 25.49 8.60
CA ASN A 405 6.17 24.63 8.93
C ASN A 405 5.56 23.90 7.73
N TRP A 406 6.36 23.63 6.70
CA TRP A 406 6.01 22.64 5.69
C TRP A 406 6.48 21.25 6.11
N VAL A 407 5.74 20.24 5.67
CA VAL A 407 6.06 18.84 5.93
C VAL A 407 5.90 18.05 4.64
N LEU A 408 6.97 17.38 4.22
CA LEU A 408 6.95 16.36 3.17
C LEU A 408 6.90 14.99 3.83
N VAL A 409 5.88 14.20 3.52
CA VAL A 409 5.83 12.76 3.76
C VAL A 409 6.10 12.09 2.42
N ASN A 410 7.33 11.58 2.24
CA ASN A 410 7.80 11.21 0.92
C ASN A 410 6.97 10.08 0.30
N GLY A 411 6.49 10.29 -0.93
CA GLY A 411 5.61 9.37 -1.63
C GLY A 411 4.14 9.47 -1.19
N TYR A 412 3.76 10.39 -0.30
CA TYR A 412 2.40 10.50 0.19
C TYR A 412 1.83 11.92 0.10
N THR A 413 2.34 12.86 0.90
CA THR A 413 1.80 14.22 0.99
C THR A 413 2.89 15.28 1.10
N ILE A 414 2.60 16.47 0.57
CA ILE A 414 3.28 17.72 0.96
C ILE A 414 2.23 18.58 1.64
N THR A 415 2.57 19.09 2.81
CA THR A 415 1.62 19.82 3.63
C THR A 415 2.21 21.12 4.13
N GLU A 416 1.45 22.19 4.00
CA GLU A 416 1.71 23.45 4.68
C GLU A 416 0.83 23.60 5.90
N TYR A 417 1.41 24.09 6.99
CA TYR A 417 0.71 24.44 8.22
C TYR A 417 0.92 25.93 8.54
N PRO A 418 0.11 26.83 7.95
CA PRO A 418 0.34 28.28 8.05
C PRO A 418 0.30 28.80 9.49
N ASP A 419 -0.53 28.16 10.33
CA ASP A 419 -0.75 28.61 11.71
C ASP A 419 0.13 27.84 12.73
N GLY A 420 1.11 27.06 12.24
CA GLY A 420 2.18 26.44 13.04
C GLY A 420 2.02 24.95 13.35
N ILE A 421 3.15 24.30 13.64
CA ILE A 421 3.24 22.89 14.05
C ILE A 421 4.12 22.71 15.29
N HIS A 422 3.82 21.67 16.05
CA HIS A 422 4.62 21.22 17.18
C HIS A 422 4.78 19.70 17.15
N LEU A 423 5.99 19.22 17.46
CA LEU A 423 6.29 17.80 17.57
C LEU A 423 6.28 17.40 19.04
N SER A 424 5.54 16.35 19.39
CA SER A 424 5.59 15.75 20.72
C SER A 424 5.74 14.24 20.60
N ASP A 425 6.29 13.61 21.63
CA ASP A 425 6.26 12.15 21.72
C ASP A 425 4.83 11.63 21.73
N MET A 426 4.59 10.53 20.98
CA MET A 426 3.31 9.85 21.04
C MET A 426 3.03 9.43 22.49
N PRO A 427 1.93 9.90 23.11
CA PRO A 427 1.58 9.45 24.44
C PRO A 427 1.38 7.95 24.42
N LEU A 428 2.00 7.23 25.35
CA LEU A 428 1.66 5.84 25.58
C LEU A 428 0.17 5.73 25.92
N SER A 429 -0.46 4.66 25.43
CA SER A 429 -1.85 4.38 25.72
C SER A 429 -2.12 4.39 27.22
N THR A 430 -3.17 5.08 27.64
CA THR A 430 -3.77 4.90 28.96
C THR A 430 -4.76 3.75 28.97
N ALA A 431 -5.11 3.18 27.80
CA ALA A 431 -5.93 1.97 27.68
C ALA A 431 -5.13 0.75 28.15
N GLY A 432 -5.04 0.61 29.47
CA GLY A 432 -4.15 -0.34 30.15
C GLY A 432 -3.52 0.22 31.43
N LYS A 433 -3.59 1.54 31.71
CA LYS A 433 -3.38 2.05 33.06
C LYS A 433 -4.54 1.55 33.91
N ALA A 434 -4.21 0.65 34.84
CA ALA A 434 -5.13 0.06 35.77
C ALA A 434 -5.93 1.16 36.50
N SER A 435 -7.18 1.38 36.09
CA SER A 435 -8.24 1.41 37.08
C SER A 435 -8.12 0.09 37.86
N SER A 436 -8.20 0.15 39.19
CA SER A 436 -7.93 -0.96 40.12
C SER A 436 -8.71 -2.26 39.85
N SER A 437 -9.56 -2.32 38.82
CA SER A 437 -10.37 -3.47 38.43
C SER A 437 -10.22 -4.00 36.99
N ARG A 438 -9.39 -3.42 36.09
CA ARG A 438 -9.24 -3.96 34.70
C ARG A 438 -7.80 -3.98 34.20
N ARG A 439 -7.21 -5.18 34.07
CA ARG A 439 -5.98 -5.39 33.28
C ARG A 439 -6.37 -5.61 31.82
N SER A 440 -5.80 -4.83 30.89
CA SER A 440 -5.91 -5.14 29.46
C SER A 440 -5.14 -6.42 29.16
N VAL A 441 -5.82 -7.44 28.62
CA VAL A 441 -5.24 -8.73 28.25
C VAL A 441 -4.94 -8.71 26.76
N ILE A 442 -3.66 -8.63 26.40
CA ILE A 442 -3.25 -8.98 25.04
C ILE A 442 -3.55 -10.48 24.86
N GLY A 443 -4.24 -10.83 23.78
CA GLY A 443 -4.75 -12.18 23.52
C GLY A 443 -3.68 -13.26 23.38
N PRO A 444 -3.93 -14.37 22.65
CA PRO A 444 -2.97 -15.46 22.49
C PRO A 444 -1.77 -15.09 21.59
N VAL A 445 -1.36 -13.82 21.59
CA VAL A 445 -0.30 -13.23 20.76
C VAL A 445 0.85 -12.71 21.64
N LYS A 446 2.05 -12.65 21.07
CA LYS A 446 3.26 -12.13 21.70
C LYS A 446 3.73 -10.89 20.96
N LEU A 447 3.44 -9.72 21.51
CA LEU A 447 3.89 -8.45 20.95
C LEU A 447 5.39 -8.24 21.23
N LYS A 448 6.22 -8.18 20.19
CA LYS A 448 7.65 -7.87 20.30
C LYS A 448 7.94 -6.56 19.58
N GLU A 449 8.08 -5.52 20.36
CA GLU A 449 8.40 -4.17 19.88
C GLU A 449 9.80 -3.78 20.32
N ARG A 450 10.46 -2.99 19.47
CA ARG A 450 11.60 -2.18 19.88
C ARG A 450 11.08 -0.81 20.32
N ASP A 451 11.90 -0.07 21.04
CA ASP A 451 11.66 1.36 21.22
C ASP A 451 11.80 2.01 19.83
N ILE A 452 10.70 2.56 19.33
CA ILE A 452 10.65 3.24 18.03
C ILE A 452 10.47 4.72 18.36
N ASP A 453 11.30 5.59 17.77
CA ASP A 453 11.05 7.02 17.79
C ASP A 453 9.71 7.30 17.12
N ARG A 454 8.76 7.85 17.87
CA ARG A 454 7.39 8.14 17.39
C ARG A 454 7.03 9.57 17.78
N LYS A 455 7.47 10.53 16.97
CA LYS A 455 7.05 11.93 17.12
C LYS A 455 5.73 12.16 16.41
N MET A 456 4.71 12.54 17.17
CA MET A 456 3.45 13.01 16.62
C MET A 456 3.56 14.46 16.19
N LEU A 457 2.90 14.77 15.06
CA LEU A 457 2.79 16.13 14.56
C LEU A 457 1.43 16.70 14.94
N PHE A 458 1.47 17.72 15.78
CA PHE A 458 0.31 18.52 16.16
C PHE A 458 0.35 19.84 15.39
N TRP A 459 -0.80 20.35 15.02
CA TRP A 459 -0.92 21.64 14.35
C TRP A 459 -2.07 22.44 14.92
N THR A 460 -1.98 23.75 14.73
CA THR A 460 -3.05 24.69 15.03
C THR A 460 -3.64 25.22 13.73
N GLY A 461 -4.93 25.53 13.75
CA GLY A 461 -5.60 26.18 12.62
C GLY A 461 -5.62 25.35 11.34
N ARG A 462 -5.27 25.99 10.23
CA ARG A 462 -5.45 25.50 8.86
C ARG A 462 -4.29 24.59 8.43
N ARG A 463 -4.60 23.75 7.44
CA ARG A 463 -3.65 22.86 6.79
C ARG A 463 -3.95 22.85 5.29
N ASN A 464 -2.93 23.02 4.44
CA ASN A 464 -3.04 22.86 3.00
C ASN A 464 -2.32 21.58 2.59
N VAL A 465 -3.01 20.65 1.91
CA VAL A 465 -2.47 19.32 1.58
C VAL A 465 -2.41 19.11 0.08
N TRP A 466 -1.23 18.78 -0.41
CA TRP A 466 -0.99 18.26 -1.75
C TRP A 466 -0.74 16.76 -1.64
N LYS A 467 -1.59 15.95 -2.29
CA LYS A 467 -1.45 14.49 -2.29
C LYS A 467 -0.67 14.04 -3.51
N LEU A 468 0.16 13.01 -3.37
CA LEU A 468 0.82 12.38 -4.52
C LEU A 468 -0.25 11.87 -5.50
N MET A 469 -0.15 12.28 -6.76
CA MET A 469 -1.07 11.87 -7.83
C MET A 469 -0.39 11.09 -8.95
N ASP A 470 0.90 11.31 -9.16
CA ASP A 470 1.67 10.60 -10.16
C ASP A 470 3.14 10.56 -9.78
N SER A 471 3.81 9.51 -10.24
CA SER A 471 5.25 9.32 -10.12
C SER A 471 5.76 8.56 -11.34
N VAL A 472 6.94 8.91 -11.83
CA VAL A 472 7.56 8.25 -12.98
C VAL A 472 9.08 8.29 -12.89
N THR A 473 9.72 7.23 -13.37
CA THR A 473 11.17 7.16 -13.53
C THR A 473 11.57 7.52 -14.96
N THR A 474 12.61 8.33 -15.09
CA THR A 474 13.20 8.74 -16.39
C THR A 474 14.23 7.71 -16.88
N ALA A 475 14.70 7.86 -18.12
CA ALA A 475 15.73 6.98 -18.66
C ALA A 475 17.08 7.14 -17.92
N GLU A 476 17.32 8.32 -17.37
CA GLU A 476 18.49 8.69 -16.58
C GLU A 476 18.46 8.10 -15.17
N GLY A 477 17.29 7.60 -14.71
CA GLY A 477 17.07 7.08 -13.37
C GLY A 477 16.54 8.09 -12.37
N ASP A 478 16.30 9.35 -12.80
CA ASP A 478 15.65 10.35 -11.98
C ASP A 478 14.18 10.01 -11.78
N VAL A 479 13.63 10.36 -10.60
CA VAL A 479 12.24 10.10 -10.26
C VAL A 479 11.49 11.42 -10.13
N TRP A 480 10.39 11.55 -10.86
CA TRP A 480 9.53 12.71 -10.85
C TRP A 480 8.27 12.38 -10.09
N GLN A 481 7.92 13.18 -9.08
CA GLN A 481 6.69 13.02 -8.30
C GLN A 481 5.85 14.30 -8.38
N ALA A 482 4.56 14.16 -8.67
CA ALA A 482 3.62 15.28 -8.68
C ALA A 482 2.66 15.19 -7.50
N TYR A 483 2.70 16.20 -6.63
CA TYR A 483 1.77 16.37 -5.52
C TYR A 483 0.77 17.46 -5.90
N VAL A 484 -0.52 17.16 -5.75
CA VAL A 484 -1.60 18.03 -6.25
C VAL A 484 -2.58 18.35 -5.14
N LYS A 485 -2.87 19.64 -5.00
CA LYS A 485 -4.01 20.18 -4.25
C LYS A 485 -5.03 20.63 -5.28
N ARG A 486 -6.21 20.02 -5.28
CA ARG A 486 -7.27 20.35 -6.24
C ARG A 486 -7.89 21.70 -5.93
N GLY A 487 -8.16 22.47 -6.99
CA GLY A 487 -9.00 23.65 -6.90
C GLY A 487 -10.46 23.27 -6.61
N VAL A 488 -11.23 24.21 -6.06
CA VAL A 488 -12.66 24.00 -5.85
C VAL A 488 -13.35 24.03 -7.21
N ILE A 489 -13.84 22.88 -7.66
CA ILE A 489 -14.95 22.83 -8.62
C ILE A 489 -16.18 23.27 -7.83
N ASP A 490 -16.96 24.18 -8.39
CA ASP A 490 -18.17 24.76 -7.79
C ASP A 490 -19.27 23.68 -7.61
N GLU A 491 -19.06 22.72 -6.71
CA GLU A 491 -20.04 21.71 -6.27
C GLU A 491 -20.22 21.77 -4.74
N PRO A 492 -21.43 22.12 -4.23
CA PRO A 492 -21.65 22.35 -2.79
C PRO A 492 -21.58 21.12 -1.86
N ALA A 493 -21.30 19.91 -2.36
CA ALA A 493 -21.73 18.67 -1.68
C ALA A 493 -20.68 17.94 -0.81
N LEU A 494 -19.40 18.33 -0.81
CA LEU A 494 -18.35 17.65 0.00
C LEU A 494 -17.91 18.44 1.25
N LYS A 495 -18.66 19.50 1.62
CA LYS A 495 -18.45 20.25 2.86
C LYS A 495 -19.01 19.49 4.05
N LYS A 496 -18.24 18.57 4.63
CA LYS A 496 -18.23 18.23 6.08
C LYS A 496 -17.41 16.96 6.34
N ARG A 497 -16.12 17.12 6.65
CA ARG A 497 -15.46 16.21 7.61
C ARG A 497 -14.17 16.74 8.27
N TRP A 498 -13.50 17.75 7.72
CA TRP A 498 -12.14 18.12 8.20
C TRP A 498 -11.79 19.61 8.29
N GLY A 499 -12.76 20.52 8.53
CA GLY A 499 -12.44 21.94 8.75
C GLY A 499 -11.71 22.64 7.58
N GLU A 500 -11.72 22.05 6.39
CA GLU A 500 -11.21 22.65 5.16
C GLU A 500 -12.24 23.67 4.63
N GLU A 501 -11.84 24.94 4.47
CA GLU A 501 -12.67 25.97 3.83
C GLU A 501 -11.98 26.63 2.62
N VAL A 502 -12.85 26.96 1.65
CA VAL A 502 -12.67 27.73 0.40
C VAL A 502 -11.30 27.55 -0.27
N GLY A 503 -11.14 26.45 -1.01
CA GLY A 503 -9.98 26.28 -1.87
C GLY A 503 -9.95 27.28 -3.03
N ASP A 504 -8.74 27.50 -3.55
CA ASP A 504 -8.50 28.26 -4.77
C ASP A 504 -9.34 27.71 -5.93
N VAL A 505 -9.76 28.57 -6.87
CA VAL A 505 -10.51 28.15 -8.08
C VAL A 505 -9.66 27.26 -9.01
N LYS A 506 -8.34 27.21 -8.78
CA LYS A 506 -7.35 26.53 -9.62
C LYS A 506 -6.62 25.43 -8.86
N ASP A 507 -6.19 24.41 -9.60
CA ASP A 507 -5.29 23.40 -9.08
C ASP A 507 -3.93 23.99 -8.72
N SER A 508 -3.28 23.38 -7.74
CA SER A 508 -1.90 23.65 -7.36
C SER A 508 -1.08 22.36 -7.40
N VAL A 509 0.06 22.40 -8.08
CA VAL A 509 0.94 21.27 -8.35
C VAL A 509 2.34 21.59 -7.85
N ILE A 510 2.88 20.69 -7.03
CA ILE A 510 4.27 20.69 -6.61
C ILE A 510 4.95 19.46 -7.21
N VAL A 511 5.98 19.67 -8.01
CA VAL A 511 6.79 18.61 -8.60
C VAL A 511 8.11 18.49 -7.85
N LEU A 512 8.42 17.29 -7.38
CA LEU A 512 9.75 16.94 -6.87
C LEU A 512 10.48 16.10 -7.92
N VAL A 513 11.61 16.60 -8.40
CA VAL A 513 12.50 15.91 -9.34
C VAL A 513 13.70 15.39 -8.57
N TRP A 514 13.69 14.11 -8.21
CA TRP A 514 14.75 13.44 -7.46
C TRP A 514 15.87 13.03 -8.40
N GLU A 515 17.03 13.70 -8.28
CA GLU A 515 18.19 13.42 -9.13
C GLU A 515 18.86 12.13 -8.68
N SER A 516 18.98 11.18 -9.61
CA SER A 516 19.81 10.01 -9.43
C SER A 516 21.28 10.41 -9.37
N ALA A 517 22.05 9.77 -8.49
CA ALA A 517 23.51 9.92 -8.51
C ALA A 517 24.02 9.44 -9.88
N LYS A 518 24.67 10.33 -10.64
CA LYS A 518 25.26 9.96 -11.93
C LYS A 518 26.19 8.77 -11.73
N ARG A 519 25.92 7.66 -12.43
CA ARG A 519 26.89 6.56 -12.55
C ARG A 519 28.12 7.14 -13.26
N LEU A 520 29.21 7.32 -12.52
CA LEU A 520 30.53 7.67 -13.06
C LEU A 520 31.10 6.50 -13.87
#